data_AF-A0A924MDM1-F1
#
_entry.id   AF-A0A924MDM1-F1
#
_cell.length_a   1.000
_cell.length_b   1.000
_cell.length_c   1.000
_cell.angle_alpha   90.00
_cell.angle_beta   90.00
_cell.angle_gamma   90.00
#
_symmetry.space_group_name_H-M   'P 1'
#
loop_
_entity.id
_entity.type
_entity.pdbx_description
1 polymer ?
#
loop_
_entity_poly.entity_id
_entity_poly.type
_entity_poly.pdbx_seq_one_letter_code
_entity_poly.pdbx_strand_id
1 'polypeptide(L)'
;MKQKMFTPLLVVVLLFSSFISEAATANYPTTKELKAKVITMTEEQKRARLETIKMRLLEIKDMDKSTLTKEQRKDLRAELRNMNKEAKVASGGVYLSVGAIIIVILLLILIL
;
A
#
# COMPACT_ATOMS: atom_id res chain seq x y z
N MET A 1 4.97 48.04 16.55
CA MET A 1 6.29 47.45 16.23
C MET A 1 6.36 45.92 16.39
N LYS A 2 5.33 45.23 16.89
CA LYS A 2 5.36 43.77 17.16
C LYS A 2 5.25 42.87 15.91
N GLN A 3 4.78 43.40 14.77
CA GLN A 3 4.57 42.60 13.56
C GLN A 3 5.85 42.32 12.75
N LYS A 4 6.86 43.20 12.85
CA LYS A 4 8.14 43.05 12.14
C LYS A 4 9.10 42.05 12.80
N MET A 5 8.75 41.54 13.99
CA MET A 5 9.55 40.56 14.73
C MET A 5 9.15 39.12 14.40
N PHE A 6 7.94 38.91 13.87
CA PHE A 6 7.44 37.60 13.45
C PHE A 6 7.74 37.27 11.97
N THR A 7 8.21 38.25 11.19
CA THR A 7 8.59 38.02 9.78
C THR A 7 9.76 37.04 9.61
N PRO A 8 10.86 37.06 10.40
CA PRO A 8 11.89 36.03 10.28
C PRO A 8 11.37 34.65 10.70
N LEU A 9 10.47 34.56 11.69
CA LEU A 9 9.86 33.30 12.13
C LEU A 9 8.99 32.68 11.03
N LEU A 10 8.20 33.50 10.33
CA LEU A 10 7.33 33.06 9.24
C LEU A 10 8.14 32.57 8.03
N VAL A 11 9.28 33.23 7.73
CA VAL A 11 10.19 32.79 6.66
C VAL A 11 10.85 31.45 7.02
N VAL A 12 11.23 31.23 8.28
CA VAL A 12 11.80 29.94 8.73
C VAL A 12 10.78 28.79 8.64
N VAL A 13 9.51 29.04 8.95
CA VAL A 13 8.43 28.05 8.81
C VAL A 13 8.15 27.71 7.34
N LEU A 14 8.22 28.70 6.44
CA LEU A 14 8.06 28.48 4.99
C LEU A 14 9.24 27.76 4.35
N LEU A 15 10.46 27.92 4.87
CA LEU A 15 11.62 27.17 4.40
C LEU A 15 11.55 25.69 4.83
N PHE A 16 10.95 25.40 5.98
CA PHE A 16 10.79 24.02 6.48
C PHE A 16 9.78 23.18 5.67
N SER A 17 8.79 23.79 5.00
CA SER A 17 7.79 23.05 4.22
C SER A 17 8.34 22.49 2.90
N SER A 18 9.50 22.96 2.44
CA SER A 18 10.14 22.45 1.21
C SER A 18 10.89 21.11 1.37
N PHE A 19 10.96 20.55 2.59
CA PHE A 19 11.58 19.25 2.87
C PHE A 19 10.60 18.07 2.97
N ILE A 20 9.30 18.25 2.67
CA ILE A 20 8.37 17.12 2.58
C ILE A 20 8.56 16.47 1.21
N SER A 21 9.60 15.63 1.11
CA SER A 21 9.79 14.76 -0.04
C SER A 21 8.77 13.63 0.05
N GLU A 22 7.65 13.79 -0.67
CA GLU A 22 6.71 12.71 -0.95
C GLU A 22 7.47 11.67 -1.81
N ALA A 23 7.94 10.60 -1.16
CA ALA A 23 8.61 9.51 -1.86
C ALA A 23 7.61 8.82 -2.80
N ALA A 24 7.58 9.29 -4.05
CA ALA A 24 6.71 8.78 -5.09
C ALA A 24 7.06 7.31 -5.40
N THR A 25 6.33 6.38 -4.79
CA THR A 25 6.20 5.02 -5.31
C THR A 25 5.23 5.05 -6.49
N ALA A 26 5.59 5.74 -7.57
CA ALA A 26 4.68 6.12 -8.66
C ALA A 26 4.14 4.94 -9.50
N ASN A 27 4.71 3.74 -9.36
CA ASN A 27 4.44 2.64 -10.29
C ASN A 27 3.54 1.53 -9.73
N TYR A 28 3.12 1.60 -8.47
CA TYR A 28 2.33 0.53 -7.86
C TYR A 28 1.07 1.06 -7.18
N PRO A 29 -0.10 0.43 -7.44
CA PRO A 29 -1.35 0.85 -6.83
C PRO A 29 -1.26 0.78 -5.32
N THR A 30 -1.81 1.79 -4.67
CA THR A 30 -1.91 1.85 -3.22
C THR A 30 -2.85 0.75 -2.70
N THR A 31 -2.69 0.38 -1.42
CA THR A 31 -3.59 -0.59 -0.78
C THR A 31 -5.06 -0.16 -0.84
N LYS A 32 -5.33 1.16 -0.83
CA LYS A 32 -6.70 1.71 -0.92
C LYS A 32 -7.29 1.48 -2.31
N GLU A 33 -6.52 1.72 -3.36
CA GLU A 33 -6.94 1.50 -4.76
C GLU A 33 -7.14 0.01 -5.05
N LEU A 34 -6.24 -0.85 -4.56
CA LEU A 34 -6.39 -2.31 -4.68
C LEU A 34 -7.68 -2.79 -4.01
N LYS A 35 -8.03 -2.26 -2.83
CA LYS A 35 -9.28 -2.60 -2.14
C LYS A 35 -10.50 -2.16 -2.94
N ALA A 36 -10.54 -0.92 -3.42
CA ALA A 36 -11.64 -0.42 -4.23
C ALA A 36 -11.86 -1.30 -5.47
N LYS A 37 -10.78 -1.72 -6.13
CA LYS A 37 -10.84 -2.62 -7.29
C LYS A 37 -11.31 -4.02 -6.93
N VAL A 38 -10.88 -4.60 -5.80
CA VAL A 38 -11.28 -5.95 -5.40
C VAL A 38 -12.73 -6.01 -4.92
N ILE A 39 -13.26 -4.94 -4.33
CA ILE A 39 -14.67 -4.86 -3.89
C ILE A 39 -15.63 -4.98 -5.09
N THR A 40 -15.24 -4.47 -6.26
CA THR A 40 -16.06 -4.53 -7.47
C THR A 40 -15.88 -5.83 -8.27
N MET A 41 -14.96 -6.71 -7.87
CA MET A 41 -14.69 -7.97 -8.55
C MET A 41 -15.59 -9.10 -8.03
N THR A 42 -16.03 -9.97 -8.94
CA THR A 42 -16.69 -11.23 -8.59
C THR A 42 -15.70 -12.23 -7.97
N GLU A 43 -16.22 -13.24 -7.27
CA GLU A 43 -15.37 -14.29 -6.69
C GLU A 43 -14.54 -15.05 -7.75
N GLU A 44 -15.10 -15.28 -8.93
CA GLU A 44 -14.39 -15.88 -10.06
C GLU A 44 -13.23 -15.01 -10.54
N GLN A 45 -13.45 -13.70 -10.66
CA GLN A 45 -12.41 -12.75 -11.04
C GLN A 45 -11.30 -12.67 -9.99
N LYS A 46 -11.64 -12.73 -8.69
CA LYS A 46 -10.65 -12.78 -7.61
C LYS A 46 -9.80 -14.04 -7.70
N ARG A 47 -10.41 -15.21 -7.96
CA ARG A 47 -9.70 -16.48 -8.14
C ARG A 47 -8.75 -16.42 -9.34
N ALA A 48 -9.23 -15.98 -10.50
CA ALA A 48 -8.40 -15.82 -11.69
C ALA A 48 -7.22 -14.86 -11.44
N ARG A 49 -7.44 -13.79 -10.68
CA ARG A 49 -6.38 -12.85 -10.30
C ARG A 49 -5.34 -13.48 -9.36
N LEU A 50 -5.79 -14.25 -8.37
CA LEU A 50 -4.90 -15.00 -7.48
C LEU A 50 -4.08 -16.05 -8.23
N GLU A 51 -4.66 -16.73 -9.21
CA GLU A 51 -3.94 -17.67 -10.07
C GLU A 51 -2.86 -16.98 -10.90
N THR A 52 -3.18 -15.81 -11.47
CA THR A 52 -2.20 -15.02 -12.23
C THR A 52 -1.00 -14.63 -11.35
N ILE A 53 -1.28 -14.18 -10.11
CA ILE A 53 -0.24 -13.85 -9.12
C ILE A 53 0.60 -15.09 -8.78
N LYS A 54 -0.04 -16.26 -8.58
CA LYS A 54 0.67 -17.52 -8.32
C LYS A 54 1.61 -17.90 -9.47
N MET A 55 1.15 -17.79 -10.72
CA MET A 55 2.00 -18.11 -11.88
C MET A 55 3.24 -17.20 -11.94
N ARG A 56 3.05 -15.88 -11.78
CA ARG A 56 4.17 -14.93 -11.78
C ARG A 56 5.13 -15.15 -10.61
N LEU A 57 4.62 -15.55 -9.46
CA LEU A 57 5.44 -15.91 -8.30
C LEU A 57 6.32 -17.14 -8.58
N LEU A 58 5.78 -18.16 -9.25
CA LEU A 58 6.54 -19.34 -9.64
C LEU A 58 7.62 -18.98 -10.66
N GLU A 59 7.29 -18.17 -11.67
CA GLU A 59 8.26 -17.68 -12.64
C GLU A 59 9.43 -16.93 -11.95
N ILE A 60 9.12 -16.00 -11.05
CA ILE A 60 10.16 -15.28 -10.29
C ILE A 60 10.94 -16.22 -9.39
N LYS A 61 10.30 -17.24 -8.80
CA LYS A 61 10.95 -18.21 -7.92
C LYS A 61 11.99 -19.02 -8.69
N ASP A 62 11.65 -19.48 -9.89
CA ASP A 62 12.47 -20.38 -10.70
C ASP A 62 13.49 -19.62 -11.57
N MET A 63 13.38 -18.30 -11.67
CA MET A 63 14.34 -17.44 -12.34
C MET A 63 15.71 -17.45 -11.63
N ASP A 64 16.78 -17.59 -12.41
CA ASP A 64 18.14 -17.37 -11.93
C ASP A 64 18.40 -15.88 -11.64
N LYS A 65 18.83 -15.60 -10.42
CA LYS A 65 19.03 -14.24 -9.88
C LYS A 65 20.52 -13.90 -9.69
N SER A 66 21.41 -14.84 -10.00
CA SER A 66 22.85 -14.72 -9.77
C SER A 66 23.47 -13.57 -10.56
N THR A 67 22.93 -13.29 -11.75
CA THR A 67 23.39 -12.25 -12.68
C THR A 67 22.76 -10.89 -12.46
N LEU A 68 21.79 -10.77 -11.53
CA LEU A 68 21.03 -9.54 -11.35
C LEU A 68 21.79 -8.46 -10.58
N THR A 69 21.72 -7.23 -11.09
CA THR A 69 22.26 -6.06 -10.39
C THR A 69 21.49 -5.79 -9.10
N LYS A 70 22.04 -4.91 -8.25
CA LYS A 70 21.40 -4.53 -6.98
C LYS A 70 20.05 -3.83 -7.23
N GLU A 71 19.95 -3.00 -8.26
CA GLU A 71 18.70 -2.32 -8.65
C GLU A 71 17.66 -3.32 -9.14
N GLN A 72 18.02 -4.23 -10.06
CA GLN A 72 17.09 -5.25 -10.56
C GLN A 72 16.55 -6.14 -9.44
N ARG A 73 17.40 -6.52 -8.48
CA ARG A 73 16.97 -7.27 -7.29
C ARG A 73 16.04 -6.45 -6.39
N LYS A 74 16.23 -5.13 -6.31
CA LYS A 74 15.35 -4.23 -5.56
C LYS A 74 13.97 -4.14 -6.23
N ASP A 75 13.94 -4.04 -7.56
CA ASP A 75 12.70 -3.96 -8.33
C ASP A 75 11.90 -5.26 -8.24
N LEU A 76 12.56 -6.41 -8.35
CA LEU A 76 11.94 -7.73 -8.11
C LEU A 76 11.35 -7.86 -6.71
N ARG A 77 12.05 -7.36 -5.68
CA ARG A 77 11.51 -7.33 -4.31
C ARG A 77 10.30 -6.40 -4.19
N ALA A 78 10.28 -5.28 -4.91
CA ALA A 78 9.14 -4.38 -4.94
C ALA A 78 7.93 -5.05 -5.62
N GLU A 79 8.14 -5.68 -6.78
CA GLU A 79 7.12 -6.44 -7.51
C GLU A 79 6.51 -7.54 -6.61
N LEU A 80 7.37 -8.37 -5.98
CA LEU A 80 6.93 -9.41 -5.04
C LEU A 80 6.10 -8.86 -3.87
N ARG A 81 6.52 -7.72 -3.29
CA ARG A 81 5.79 -7.07 -2.18
C ARG A 81 4.42 -6.60 -2.63
N ASN A 82 4.30 -6.06 -3.84
CA ASN A 82 3.03 -5.55 -4.33
C ASN A 82 2.08 -6.67 -4.76
N MET A 83 2.59 -7.74 -5.38
CA MET A 83 1.80 -8.96 -5.62
C MET A 83 1.27 -9.56 -4.32
N ASN A 84 2.06 -9.57 -3.25
CA ASN A 84 1.61 -10.04 -1.94
C ASN A 84 0.50 -9.15 -1.36
N LYS A 85 0.62 -7.82 -1.47
CA LYS A 85 -0.46 -6.89 -1.05
C LYS A 85 -1.74 -7.15 -1.84
N GLU A 86 -1.63 -7.31 -3.16
CA GLU A 86 -2.78 -7.58 -4.02
C GLU A 86 -3.43 -8.91 -3.66
N ALA A 87 -2.66 -9.99 -3.48
CA ALA A 87 -3.17 -11.29 -3.08
C ALA A 87 -3.86 -11.25 -1.71
N LYS A 88 -3.32 -10.50 -0.75
CA LYS A 88 -3.92 -10.29 0.58
C LYS A 88 -5.26 -9.57 0.52
N VAL A 89 -5.39 -8.60 -0.36
CA VAL A 89 -6.65 -7.89 -0.58
C VAL A 89 -7.65 -8.80 -1.32
N ALA A 90 -7.21 -9.50 -2.37
CA ALA A 90 -8.04 -10.37 -3.19
C ALA A 90 -8.52 -11.64 -2.46
N SER A 91 -7.73 -12.18 -1.53
CA SER A 91 -8.08 -13.37 -0.72
C SER A 91 -9.07 -13.08 0.41
N GLY A 92 -9.54 -11.84 0.56
CA GLY A 92 -10.53 -11.51 1.57
C GLY A 92 -9.98 -11.51 3.00
N GLY A 93 -8.66 -11.39 3.17
CA GLY A 93 -8.07 -11.13 4.47
C GLY A 93 -8.75 -9.92 5.10
N VAL A 94 -9.39 -10.11 6.25
CA VAL A 94 -10.16 -9.08 6.94
C VAL A 94 -9.21 -8.00 7.46
N TYR A 95 -8.94 -6.99 6.62
CA TYR A 95 -8.20 -5.79 7.01
C TYR A 95 -9.14 -4.78 7.63
N LEU A 96 -9.62 -5.13 8.80
CA LEU A 96 -10.48 -4.29 9.62
C LEU A 96 -9.60 -3.18 10.22
N SER A 97 -9.86 -1.93 9.81
CA SER A 97 -9.25 -0.75 10.47
C SER A 97 -9.57 -0.80 11.96
N VAL A 98 -8.68 -0.28 12.81
CA VAL A 98 -8.93 -0.20 14.27
C VAL A 98 -10.30 0.42 14.56
N GLY A 99 -10.71 1.46 13.83
CA GLY A 99 -12.04 2.06 13.97
C GLY A 99 -13.20 1.14 13.58
N ALA A 100 -13.03 0.34 12.53
CA ALA A 100 -14.05 -0.62 12.12
C ALA A 100 -14.10 -1.84 13.08
N ILE A 101 -12.97 -2.22 13.70
CA ILE A 101 -12.93 -3.27 14.75
C ILE A 101 -13.76 -2.82 15.95
N ILE A 102 -13.59 -1.55 16.36
CA ILE A 102 -14.37 -0.95 17.45
C ILE A 102 -15.88 -1.01 17.13
N ILE A 103 -16.29 -0.66 15.90
CA ILE A 103 -17.71 -0.69 15.50
C ILE A 103 -18.29 -2.12 15.56
N VAL A 104 -17.57 -3.13 15.06
CA VAL A 104 -18.02 -4.53 15.13
C VAL A 104 -18.15 -5.01 16.57
N ILE A 105 -17.19 -4.66 17.43
CA ILE A 105 -17.23 -5.01 18.86
C ILE A 105 -18.43 -4.33 19.55
N LEU A 106 -18.68 -3.05 19.28
CA LEU A 106 -19.82 -2.33 19.84
C LEU A 106 -21.16 -2.95 19.42
N LEU A 107 -21.30 -3.38 18.16
CA LEU A 107 -22.50 -4.06 17.68
C LEU A 107 -22.72 -5.42 18.37
N LEU A 108 -21.66 -6.20 18.60
CA LEU A 108 -21.76 -7.47 19.33
C LEU A 108 -22.20 -7.26 20.79
N ILE A 109 -21.74 -6.20 21.45
CA ILE A 109 -22.16 -5.85 22.82
C ILE A 109 -23.62 -5.41 22.86
N LEU A 110 -24.13 -4.79 21.80
CA LEU A 110 -25.51 -4.28 21.74
C LEU A 110 -26.52 -5.40 21.41
N ILE A 111 -26.08 -6.41 20.65
CA ILE A 111 -26.92 -7.56 20.22
C ILE A 111 -26.91 -8.69 21.25
N LEU A 112 -25.82 -8.87 22.00
CA LEU A 112 -25.70 -9.84 23.10
C LEU A 112 -26.41 -9.34 24.37
#